data_AF-A0A5B0FRS5-F1
#
_entry.id   AF-A0A5B0FRS5-F1
#
_cell.length_a   1.000
_cell.length_b   1.000
_cell.length_c   1.000
_cell.angle_alpha   90.00
_cell.angle_beta   90.00
_cell.angle_gamma   90.00
#
_symmetry.space_group_name_H-M   'P 1'
#
loop_
_entity.id
_entity.type
_entity.pdbx_description
1 polymer ?
#
loop_
_entity_poly.entity_id
_entity_poly.type
_entity_poly.pdbx_seq_one_letter_code
_entity_poly.pdbx_strand_id
1 'polypeptide(L)'
;MKVILFAFLALISVIGCDKYPPGPYGDVFMNNANGQWILKAYKVRGKGVSADQVPEKRRLNIERALVQADSNYGSSIFETGHTYYTFSFLDLDGNKKSSSFSIMYGTDYNRKKKQDNQWFRINEDTGFLVAVEYDAPRGVTTRIEVSNIMKGEKYNPDLDTLRYIYIPKFN
;
A
#
# COMPACT_ATOMS: atom_id res chain seq x y z
N MET A 1 47.05 -31.09 -45.06
CA MET A 1 46.06 -32.19 -44.97
C MET A 1 45.36 -32.05 -43.63
N LYS A 2 44.04 -31.75 -43.66
CA LYS A 2 42.98 -31.88 -42.63
C LYS A 2 43.32 -31.52 -41.15
N VAL A 3 42.81 -30.42 -40.57
CA VAL A 3 41.42 -30.20 -40.04
C VAL A 3 41.26 -31.12 -38.79
N ILE A 4 41.03 -30.68 -37.54
CA ILE A 4 39.99 -29.81 -36.98
C ILE A 4 40.48 -29.27 -35.61
N LEU A 5 40.41 -27.95 -35.42
CA LEU A 5 40.47 -27.29 -34.12
C LEU A 5 39.06 -27.35 -33.50
N PHE A 6 38.86 -28.17 -32.47
CA PHE A 6 37.60 -28.18 -31.71
C PHE A 6 37.57 -26.95 -30.78
N ALA A 7 37.11 -25.82 -31.32
CA ALA A 7 36.66 -24.71 -30.51
C ALA A 7 35.31 -25.08 -29.87
N PHE A 8 35.35 -25.49 -28.60
CA PHE A 8 34.15 -25.56 -27.76
C PHE A 8 33.65 -24.13 -27.53
N LEU A 9 32.78 -23.65 -28.42
CA LEU A 9 31.95 -22.48 -28.18
C LEU A 9 30.86 -22.92 -27.19
N ALA A 10 31.15 -22.80 -25.89
CA ALA A 10 30.11 -22.84 -24.88
C ALA A 10 29.26 -21.58 -25.05
N LEU A 11 28.21 -21.72 -25.84
CA LEU A 11 27.13 -20.76 -25.95
C LEU A 11 26.46 -20.71 -24.57
N ILE A 12 26.90 -19.79 -23.71
CA ILE A 12 26.19 -19.43 -22.49
C ILE A 12 24.87 -18.81 -22.97
N SER A 13 23.86 -19.64 -23.10
CA SER A 13 22.48 -19.21 -23.16
C SER A 13 22.19 -18.57 -21.82
N VAL A 14 22.33 -17.24 -21.79
CA VAL A 14 21.74 -16.40 -20.76
C VAL A 14 20.24 -16.53 -20.97
N ILE A 15 19.68 -17.63 -20.45
CA ILE A 15 18.25 -17.76 -20.23
C ILE A 15 17.92 -16.57 -19.36
N GLY A 16 17.15 -15.64 -19.94
CA GLY A 16 16.62 -14.46 -19.30
C GLY A 16 15.76 -14.86 -18.12
N CYS A 17 16.41 -15.17 -17.01
CA CYS A 17 15.87 -14.88 -15.71
C CYS A 17 15.90 -13.35 -15.62
N ASP A 18 14.80 -12.72 -16.06
CA ASP A 18 14.39 -11.41 -15.57
C ASP A 18 14.09 -11.54 -14.06
N LYS A 19 15.11 -11.90 -13.29
CA LYS A 19 15.22 -11.62 -11.86
C LYS A 19 15.49 -10.13 -11.77
N TYR A 20 14.50 -9.33 -12.15
CA TYR A 20 14.53 -7.94 -11.77
C TYR A 20 14.62 -7.93 -10.25
N PRO A 21 15.59 -7.21 -9.67
CA PRO A 21 15.69 -7.12 -8.23
C PRO A 21 14.33 -6.66 -7.69
N PRO A 22 13.87 -7.22 -6.55
CA PRO A 22 12.68 -6.69 -5.90
C PRO A 22 12.87 -5.19 -5.75
N GLY A 23 11.99 -4.43 -6.40
CA GLY A 23 12.00 -2.97 -6.25
C GLY A 23 11.91 -2.65 -4.76
N PRO A 24 12.48 -1.54 -4.30
CA PRO A 24 12.42 -1.24 -2.89
C PRO A 24 10.96 -1.10 -2.44
N TYR A 25 10.58 -1.87 -1.42
CA TYR A 25 9.22 -1.92 -0.92
C TYR A 25 8.98 -0.77 0.04
N GLY A 26 8.00 0.07 -0.25
CA GLY A 26 7.53 1.09 0.68
C GLY A 26 6.81 0.46 1.88
N ASP A 27 6.78 1.13 3.02
CA ASP A 27 5.93 0.78 4.16
C ASP A 27 5.23 2.07 4.62
N VAL A 28 3.96 1.98 4.97
CA VAL A 28 3.16 3.06 5.57
C VAL A 28 3.71 3.51 6.94
N PHE A 29 4.71 2.83 7.49
CA PHE A 29 5.44 3.23 8.70
C PHE A 29 6.88 3.70 8.42
N MET A 30 7.37 3.62 7.18
CA MET A 30 8.79 3.90 6.89
C MET A 30 9.12 5.38 7.09
N ASN A 31 9.99 5.66 8.07
CA ASN A 31 10.31 7.01 8.56
C ASN A 31 9.09 7.84 9.01
N ASN A 32 7.98 7.15 9.30
CA ASN A 32 6.77 7.70 9.91
C ASN A 32 6.28 6.73 10.99
N ALA A 33 7.14 6.43 11.96
CA ALA A 33 6.95 5.34 12.91
C ALA A 33 5.70 5.50 13.79
N ASN A 34 5.21 6.73 13.97
CA ASN A 34 3.99 7.01 14.71
C ASN A 34 2.70 6.86 13.87
N GLY A 35 2.83 6.53 12.57
CA GLY A 35 1.71 6.29 11.67
C GLY A 35 0.85 7.52 11.37
N GLN A 36 1.36 8.74 11.59
CA GLN A 36 0.56 9.97 11.44
C GLN A 36 0.71 10.60 10.05
N TRP A 37 -0.42 10.87 9.41
CA TRP A 37 -0.53 11.28 8.03
C TRP A 37 -1.45 12.50 7.91
N ILE A 38 -1.09 13.48 7.07
CA ILE A 38 -1.89 14.68 6.81
C ILE A 38 -2.45 14.65 5.39
N LEU A 39 -3.75 14.90 5.26
CA LEU A 39 -4.41 14.97 3.95
C LEU A 39 -3.89 16.18 3.17
N LYS A 40 -3.26 15.92 2.03
CA LYS A 40 -2.77 16.94 1.11
C LYS A 40 -3.81 17.29 0.04
N ALA A 41 -4.49 16.26 -0.48
CA ALA A 41 -5.50 16.39 -1.51
C ALA A 41 -6.37 15.13 -1.55
N TYR A 42 -7.48 15.18 -2.25
CA TYR A 42 -8.18 13.97 -2.66
C TYR A 42 -8.63 14.07 -4.11
N LYS A 43 -8.89 12.91 -4.73
CA LYS A 43 -9.33 12.82 -6.12
C LYS A 43 -10.67 12.10 -6.17
N VAL A 44 -11.59 12.61 -6.97
CA VAL A 44 -12.86 11.95 -7.31
C VAL A 44 -12.86 11.68 -8.81
N ARG A 45 -12.91 10.41 -9.20
CA ARG A 45 -12.85 9.94 -10.59
C ARG A 45 -11.68 10.57 -11.35
N GLY A 46 -10.51 10.58 -10.71
CA GLY A 46 -9.27 11.16 -11.25
C GLY A 46 -9.16 12.69 -11.16
N LYS A 47 -10.24 13.42 -10.83
CA LYS A 47 -10.21 14.88 -10.70
C LYS A 47 -9.81 15.29 -9.29
N GLY A 48 -8.80 16.15 -9.16
CA GLY A 48 -8.36 16.68 -7.87
C GLY A 48 -9.40 17.63 -7.26
N VAL A 49 -9.55 17.54 -5.95
CA VAL A 49 -10.48 18.37 -5.16
C VAL A 49 -9.74 18.88 -3.90
N SER A 50 -10.11 20.07 -3.42
CA SER A 50 -9.49 20.68 -2.24
C SER A 50 -9.76 19.86 -0.99
N ALA A 51 -8.72 19.52 -0.23
CA ALA A 51 -8.83 18.79 1.03
C ALA A 51 -9.74 19.47 2.08
N ASP A 52 -10.08 20.75 1.92
CA ASP A 52 -10.97 21.48 2.84
C ASP A 52 -12.43 21.03 2.74
N GLN A 53 -12.78 20.33 1.65
CA GLN A 53 -14.12 19.78 1.44
C GLN A 53 -14.35 18.46 2.20
N VAL A 54 -13.33 17.93 2.88
CA VAL A 54 -13.41 16.66 3.64
C VAL A 54 -12.79 16.85 5.04
N PRO A 55 -13.35 17.76 5.86
CA PRO A 55 -12.79 18.12 7.16
C PRO A 55 -12.66 16.92 8.10
N GLU A 56 -13.48 15.88 7.92
CA GLU A 56 -13.54 14.67 8.75
C GLU A 56 -12.43 13.64 8.47
N LYS A 57 -11.62 13.85 7.41
CA LYS A 57 -10.52 12.95 7.02
C LYS A 57 -9.18 13.65 6.88
N ARG A 58 -9.05 14.83 7.50
CA ARG A 58 -7.86 15.69 7.38
C ARG A 58 -6.61 15.06 7.94
N ARG A 59 -6.75 14.16 8.90
CA ARG A 59 -5.66 13.37 9.46
C ARG A 59 -5.98 11.89 9.31
N LEU A 60 -4.93 11.09 9.19
CA LEU A 60 -5.00 9.64 9.21
C LEU A 60 -3.95 9.15 10.23
N ASN A 61 -4.38 8.27 11.12
CA ASN A 61 -3.50 7.51 11.99
C ASN A 61 -3.57 6.05 11.58
N ILE A 62 -2.42 5.46 11.26
CA ILE A 62 -2.31 4.04 10.92
C ILE A 62 -1.59 3.35 12.08
N GLU A 63 -2.20 2.31 12.62
CA GLU A 63 -1.61 1.47 13.66
C GLU A 63 -1.51 0.05 13.14
N ARG A 64 -0.54 -0.72 13.66
CA ARG A 64 -0.43 -2.16 13.38
C ARG A 64 -0.24 -2.92 14.68
N ALA A 65 -0.87 -4.08 14.78
CA ALA A 65 -0.75 -4.98 15.92
C ALA A 65 -0.98 -6.44 15.47
N LEU A 66 -0.69 -7.38 16.37
CA LEU A 66 -0.98 -8.79 16.13
C LEU A 66 -2.39 -9.13 16.61
N VAL A 67 -3.12 -9.91 15.82
CA VAL A 67 -4.40 -10.50 16.20
C VAL A 67 -4.18 -11.43 17.39
N GLN A 68 -4.91 -11.21 18.48
CA GLN A 68 -4.86 -12.05 19.69
C GLN A 68 -5.82 -13.25 19.58
N ALA A 69 -5.57 -14.30 20.37
CA ALA A 69 -6.33 -15.55 20.35
C ALA A 69 -7.79 -15.41 20.80
N ASP A 70 -8.11 -14.37 21.54
CA ASP A 70 -9.40 -14.11 22.17
C ASP A 70 -10.11 -12.84 21.64
N SER A 71 -9.57 -12.23 20.58
CA SER A 71 -10.16 -11.04 19.99
C SER A 71 -11.35 -11.36 19.08
N ASN A 72 -12.46 -10.64 19.24
CA ASN A 72 -13.61 -10.72 18.34
C ASN A 72 -13.55 -9.65 17.25
N TYR A 73 -12.71 -9.85 16.23
CA TYR A 73 -12.56 -8.90 15.10
C TYR A 73 -13.66 -9.01 14.03
N GLY A 74 -14.63 -9.92 14.20
CA GLY A 74 -15.87 -9.96 13.40
C GLY A 74 -15.75 -10.52 11.98
N SER A 75 -14.57 -10.97 11.53
CA SER A 75 -14.38 -11.69 10.27
C SER A 75 -13.34 -12.80 10.43
N SER A 76 -13.50 -13.88 9.67
CA SER A 76 -12.62 -15.05 9.72
C SER A 76 -11.21 -14.77 9.18
N ILE A 77 -11.04 -13.69 8.42
CA ILE A 77 -9.74 -13.31 7.88
C ILE A 77 -8.73 -12.91 8.98
N PHE A 78 -9.21 -12.53 10.17
CA PHE A 78 -8.38 -12.14 11.31
C PHE A 78 -7.94 -13.36 12.10
N GLU A 79 -6.91 -14.03 11.59
CA GLU A 79 -6.28 -15.18 12.22
C GLU A 79 -5.24 -14.76 13.27
N THR A 80 -5.21 -15.47 14.40
CA THR A 80 -4.27 -15.21 15.49
C THR A 80 -2.82 -15.19 15.02
N GLY A 81 -2.06 -14.22 15.51
CA GLY A 81 -0.66 -14.05 15.13
C GLY A 81 -0.43 -13.31 13.81
N HIS A 82 -1.48 -13.07 13.01
CA HIS A 82 -1.36 -12.22 11.83
C HIS A 82 -1.35 -10.74 12.22
N THR A 83 -0.68 -9.92 11.41
CA THR A 83 -0.69 -8.47 11.57
C THR A 83 -1.99 -7.89 11.01
N TYR A 84 -2.69 -7.13 11.83
CA TYR A 84 -3.79 -6.28 11.38
C TYR A 84 -3.39 -4.80 11.47
N TYR A 85 -4.10 -3.99 10.69
CA TYR A 85 -3.89 -2.57 10.55
C TYR A 85 -5.19 -1.84 10.87
N THR A 86 -5.09 -0.79 11.69
CA THR A 86 -6.20 0.12 11.98
C THR A 86 -5.94 1.44 11.27
N PHE A 87 -6.81 1.78 10.32
CA PHE A 87 -6.80 3.08 9.64
C PHE A 87 -7.84 3.99 10.29
N SER A 88 -7.41 4.89 11.16
CA SER A 88 -8.28 5.86 11.82
C SER A 88 -8.27 7.20 11.09
N PHE A 89 -9.41 7.61 10.55
CA PHE A 89 -9.59 8.93 9.93
C PHE A 89 -10.07 9.92 10.98
N LEU A 90 -9.37 11.04 11.08
CA LEU A 90 -9.62 12.07 12.09
C LEU A 90 -9.85 13.43 11.43
N ASP A 91 -10.59 14.28 12.14
CA ASP A 91 -10.76 15.68 11.76
C ASP A 91 -9.50 16.53 12.03
N LEU A 92 -9.60 17.84 11.78
CA LEU A 92 -8.52 18.80 12.02
C LEU A 92 -8.07 18.86 13.48
N ASP A 93 -8.97 18.62 14.42
CA ASP A 93 -8.71 18.67 15.85
C ASP A 93 -8.11 17.35 16.36
N GLY A 94 -8.12 16.30 15.52
CA GLY A 94 -7.66 14.97 15.87
C GLY A 94 -8.73 14.10 16.52
N ASN A 95 -10.01 14.48 16.41
CA ASN A 95 -11.10 13.62 16.83
C ASN A 95 -11.33 12.53 15.77
N LYS A 96 -11.33 11.27 16.20
CA LYS A 96 -11.63 10.13 15.32
C LYS A 96 -13.05 10.22 14.80
N LYS A 97 -13.22 10.14 13.48
CA LYS A 97 -14.53 10.18 12.80
C LYS A 97 -14.93 8.83 12.23
N SER A 98 -13.95 8.06 11.76
CA SER A 98 -14.16 6.70 11.28
C SER A 98 -12.89 5.88 11.43
N SER A 99 -13.03 4.56 11.41
CA SER A 99 -11.89 3.64 11.40
C SER A 99 -12.20 2.38 10.62
N SER A 100 -11.18 1.82 9.98
CA SER A 100 -11.25 0.51 9.34
C SER A 100 -10.20 -0.42 9.94
N PHE A 101 -10.62 -1.64 10.29
CA PHE A 101 -9.73 -2.73 10.65
C PHE A 101 -9.49 -3.58 9.41
N SER A 102 -8.23 -3.93 9.15
CA SER A 102 -7.88 -4.61 7.91
C SER A 102 -6.60 -5.45 8.00
N ILE A 103 -6.41 -6.33 7.03
CA ILE A 103 -5.19 -7.12 6.86
C ILE A 103 -4.66 -6.87 5.45
N MET A 104 -3.35 -6.73 5.33
CA MET A 104 -2.67 -6.69 4.03
C MET A 104 -2.63 -8.11 3.45
N TYR A 105 -3.20 -8.31 2.26
CA TYR A 105 -3.29 -9.64 1.65
C TYR A 105 -2.50 -9.76 0.34
N GLY A 106 -1.90 -8.68 -0.14
CA GLY A 106 -1.02 -8.71 -1.30
C GLY A 106 -0.35 -7.38 -1.56
N THR A 107 0.73 -7.43 -2.33
CA THR A 107 1.46 -6.23 -2.79
C THR A 107 1.89 -6.37 -4.26
N ASP A 108 2.05 -5.24 -4.95
CA ASP A 108 2.63 -5.14 -6.29
C ASP A 108 3.35 -3.81 -6.49
N TYR A 109 4.52 -3.85 -7.14
CA TYR A 109 5.31 -2.65 -7.37
C TYR A 109 5.05 -2.06 -8.76
N ASN A 110 4.36 -0.91 -8.79
CA ASN A 110 4.18 -0.11 -9.98
C ASN A 110 5.45 0.71 -10.29
N ARG A 111 6.32 0.16 -11.14
CA ARG A 111 7.56 0.82 -11.58
C ARG A 111 7.35 2.17 -12.26
N LYS A 112 6.31 2.30 -13.09
CA LYS A 112 6.03 3.53 -13.83
C LYS A 112 5.70 4.69 -12.89
N LYS A 113 4.99 4.41 -11.80
CA LYS A 113 4.62 5.39 -10.79
C LYS A 113 5.57 5.44 -9.60
N LYS A 114 6.52 4.50 -9.50
CA LYS A 114 7.37 4.26 -8.33
C LYS A 114 6.54 4.08 -7.05
N GLN A 115 5.49 3.27 -7.16
CA GLN A 115 4.53 3.04 -6.07
C GLN A 115 4.49 1.56 -5.69
N ASP A 116 4.51 1.27 -4.40
CA ASP A 116 4.14 -0.05 -3.87
C ASP A 116 2.64 -0.07 -3.59
N ASN A 117 1.91 -0.89 -4.34
CA ASN A 117 0.46 -1.07 -4.20
C ASN A 117 0.22 -2.14 -3.15
N GLN A 118 -0.40 -1.78 -2.03
CA GLN A 118 -0.69 -2.67 -0.92
C GLN A 118 -2.19 -2.85 -0.80
N TRP A 119 -2.69 -4.07 -1.01
CA TRP A 119 -4.10 -4.36 -0.92
C TRP A 119 -4.49 -4.81 0.49
N PHE A 120 -5.52 -4.18 1.03
CA PHE A 120 -6.06 -4.43 2.35
C PHE A 120 -7.48 -5.00 2.24
N ARG A 121 -7.80 -5.98 3.09
CA ARG A 121 -9.15 -6.54 3.24
C ARG A 121 -9.69 -6.24 4.64
N ILE A 122 -10.97 -5.89 4.69
CA ILE A 122 -11.74 -5.66 5.92
C ILE A 122 -12.51 -6.95 6.28
N ASN A 123 -12.93 -7.69 5.25
CA ASN A 123 -13.54 -9.00 5.35
C ASN A 123 -13.23 -9.78 4.04
N GLU A 124 -13.93 -10.87 3.82
CA GLU A 124 -13.76 -11.79 2.69
C GLU A 124 -14.06 -11.13 1.32
N ASP A 125 -14.97 -10.14 1.30
CA ASP A 125 -15.51 -9.54 0.07
C ASP A 125 -15.35 -8.02 -0.01
N THR A 126 -14.59 -7.40 0.89
CA THR A 126 -14.50 -5.95 1.01
C THR A 126 -13.07 -5.52 1.33
N GLY A 127 -12.56 -4.54 0.59
CA GLY A 127 -11.19 -4.08 0.75
C GLY A 127 -10.91 -2.73 0.11
N PHE A 128 -9.65 -2.32 0.16
CA PHE A 128 -9.16 -1.06 -0.41
C PHE A 128 -7.68 -1.19 -0.78
N LEU A 129 -7.18 -0.23 -1.57
CA LEU A 129 -5.79 -0.14 -1.97
C LEU A 129 -5.11 1.05 -1.28
N VAL A 130 -3.91 0.83 -0.76
CA VAL A 130 -2.97 1.88 -0.38
C VAL A 130 -1.82 1.86 -1.36
N ALA A 131 -1.65 2.91 -2.16
CA ALA A 131 -0.48 3.08 -3.02
C ALA A 131 0.57 3.92 -2.30
N VAL A 132 1.74 3.35 -2.04
CA VAL A 132 2.82 3.92 -1.24
C VAL A 132 3.90 4.47 -2.19
N GLU A 133 4.10 5.78 -2.22
CA GLU A 133 5.21 6.39 -2.96
C GLU A 133 6.46 6.40 -2.12
N TYR A 134 7.52 5.82 -2.68
CA TYR A 134 8.79 5.62 -1.99
C TYR A 134 9.94 6.33 -2.72
N ASP A 135 10.71 7.12 -1.96
CA ASP A 135 11.92 7.79 -2.41
C ASP A 135 13.14 6.92 -2.06
N ALA A 136 13.58 6.11 -3.03
CA ALA A 136 14.65 5.14 -2.84
C ALA A 136 15.99 5.71 -2.41
N PRO A 137 16.49 6.82 -3.01
CA PRO A 137 17.70 7.48 -2.51
C PRO A 137 17.64 7.87 -1.04
N ARG A 138 16.46 8.26 -0.54
CA ARG A 138 16.28 8.73 0.84
C ARG A 138 15.81 7.65 1.80
N GLY A 139 15.36 6.50 1.30
CA GLY A 139 14.80 5.44 2.13
C GLY A 139 13.52 5.84 2.86
N VAL A 140 12.70 6.74 2.29
CA VAL A 140 11.49 7.27 2.96
C VAL A 140 10.23 7.04 2.14
N THR A 141 9.11 6.80 2.84
CA THR A 141 7.78 6.94 2.23
C THR A 141 7.41 8.41 2.23
N THR A 142 7.18 8.98 1.05
CA THR A 142 6.89 10.42 0.89
C THR A 142 5.40 10.72 0.79
N ARG A 143 4.60 9.72 0.39
CA ARG A 143 3.17 9.87 0.14
C ARG A 143 2.47 8.53 0.18
N ILE A 144 1.22 8.51 0.62
CA ILE A 144 0.31 7.37 0.43
C ILE A 144 -0.99 7.83 -0.24
N GLU A 145 -1.57 6.98 -1.07
CA GLU A 145 -2.89 7.17 -1.68
C GLU A 145 -3.84 6.06 -1.25
N VAL A 146 -4.80 6.39 -0.40
CA VAL A 146 -5.80 5.44 0.14
C VAL A 146 -7.06 5.50 -0.72
N SER A 147 -7.49 4.39 -1.32
CA SER A 147 -8.71 4.32 -2.14
C SER A 147 -10.00 4.35 -1.31
N ASN A 148 -11.15 4.44 -1.97
CA ASN A 148 -12.41 4.03 -1.35
C ASN A 148 -12.39 2.53 -1.02
N ILE A 149 -13.25 2.18 -0.08
CA ILE A 149 -13.62 0.79 0.19
C ILE A 149 -14.48 0.29 -0.98
N MET A 150 -14.19 -0.93 -1.44
CA MET A 150 -14.84 -1.56 -2.57
C MET A 150 -15.26 -2.97 -2.18
N LYS A 151 -16.40 -3.40 -2.74
CA LYS A 151 -16.87 -4.78 -2.64
C LYS A 151 -16.32 -5.62 -3.80
N GLY A 152 -15.73 -6.75 -3.48
CA GLY A 152 -15.17 -7.74 -4.38
C GLY A 152 -14.04 -8.53 -3.72
N GLU A 153 -13.88 -9.79 -4.14
CA GLU A 153 -12.75 -10.64 -3.68
C GLU A 153 -11.40 -10.13 -4.20
N LYS A 154 -11.39 -9.35 -5.28
CA LYS A 154 -10.20 -8.79 -5.90
C LYS A 154 -10.38 -7.30 -6.14
N TYR A 155 -9.26 -6.58 -6.14
CA TYR A 155 -9.25 -5.18 -6.50
C TYR A 155 -9.81 -4.97 -7.92
N ASN A 156 -10.78 -4.06 -8.04
CA ASN A 156 -11.35 -3.64 -9.32
C ASN A 156 -11.10 -2.15 -9.54
N PRO A 157 -10.26 -1.75 -10.52
CA PRO A 157 -9.96 -0.35 -10.79
C PRO A 157 -11.18 0.48 -11.20
N ASP A 158 -12.23 -0.13 -11.76
CA ASP A 158 -13.44 0.59 -12.17
C ASP A 158 -14.27 1.06 -10.96
N LEU A 159 -14.11 0.40 -9.81
CA LEU A 159 -14.74 0.77 -8.55
C LEU A 159 -13.91 1.78 -7.74
N ASP A 160 -12.64 1.97 -8.11
CA ASP A 160 -11.73 2.93 -7.49
C ASP A 160 -11.98 4.35 -8.01
N THR A 161 -12.98 4.98 -7.41
CA THR A 161 -13.47 6.30 -7.83
C THR A 161 -13.03 7.41 -6.89
N LEU A 162 -12.37 7.09 -5.78
CA LEU A 162 -11.99 8.05 -4.75
C LEU A 162 -10.63 7.71 -4.17
N ARG A 163 -9.72 8.69 -4.13
CA ARG A 163 -8.37 8.54 -3.57
C ARG A 163 -8.06 9.68 -2.62
N TYR A 164 -7.73 9.37 -1.38
CA TYR A 164 -7.20 10.32 -0.41
C TYR A 164 -5.68 10.28 -0.42
N ILE A 165 -5.06 11.44 -0.59
CA ILE A 165 -3.61 11.58 -0.74
C ILE A 165 -3.05 12.17 0.53
N TYR A 166 -2.28 11.37 1.26
CA TYR A 166 -1.65 11.78 2.50
C TYR A 166 -0.14 11.91 2.36
N ILE A 167 0.43 12.83 3.12
CA ILE A 167 1.88 12.99 3.30
C ILE A 167 2.25 12.77 4.76
N PRO A 168 3.50 12.37 5.08
CA PRO A 168 3.94 12.22 6.45
C PRO A 168 3.76 13.52 7.21
N LYS A 169 3.32 13.44 8.46
CA LYS A 169 3.42 14.56 9.38
C LYS A 169 4.89 14.64 9.83
N PHE A 170 5.70 15.45 9.16
CA PHE A 170 7.01 15.78 9.68
C PHE A 170 6.82 16.56 10.99
N ASN A 171 7.32 16.02 12.10
CA ASN A 171 7.48 16.75 13.35
C ASN A 171 8.58 17.79 13.22
#